data_AF-A0A2E4X418-F1
#
_entry.id   AF-A0A2E4X418-F1
#
_cell.length_a   1.000
_cell.length_b   1.000
_cell.length_c   1.000
_cell.angle_alpha   90.00
_cell.angle_beta   90.00
_cell.angle_gamma   90.00
#
_symmetry.space_group_name_H-M   'P 1'
#
loop_
_entity.id
_entity.type
_entity.pdbx_description
1 polymer ?
#
loop_
_entity_poly.entity_id
_entity_poly.type
_entity_poly.pdbx_seq_one_letter_code
_entity_poly.pdbx_strand_id
1 'polypeptide(L)' 'MPGMTEILLIGGLLIFFFGASRLPALMRSLGEARHEFKRGRQGLEDKDAEVLEPPKPS' A
#
# COMPACT_ATOMS: atom_id res chain seq x y z
N MET A 1 19.82 -16.63 -8.24
CA MET A 1 18.77 -16.47 -7.21
C MET A 1 19.46 -16.45 -5.86
N PRO A 2 19.34 -15.39 -5.04
CA PRO A 2 19.85 -15.44 -3.68
C PRO A 2 19.17 -16.58 -2.93
N GLY A 3 19.95 -17.38 -2.20
CA GLY A 3 19.43 -18.45 -1.37
C GLY A 3 18.77 -17.93 -0.10
N MET A 4 18.10 -18.84 0.61
CA MET A 4 17.46 -18.53 1.90
C MET A 4 18.48 -17.91 2.89
N THR A 5 19.71 -18.43 2.90
CA THR A 5 20.78 -17.95 3.77
C THR A 5 21.19 -16.51 3.45
N GLU A 6 21.38 -16.15 2.17
CA GLU A 6 21.70 -14.77 1.81
C GLU A 6 20.58 -13.79 2.18
N ILE A 7 19.31 -14.19 1.99
CA ILE A 7 18.15 -13.38 2.37
C ILE A 7 18.11 -13.14 3.89
N LEU A 8 18.40 -14.16 4.69
CA LEU A 8 18.46 -14.03 6.15
C LEU A 8 19.62 -13.13 6.60
N LEU A 9 20.79 -13.22 5.95
CA LEU A 9 21.93 -12.36 6.26
C LEU A 9 21.63 -10.89 5.93
N ILE A 10 21.04 -10.62 4.77
CA ILE A 10 20.66 -9.27 4.37
C ILE A 10 19.56 -8.73 5.29
N GLY A 11 18.52 -9.52 5.57
CA GLY A 11 17.46 -9.14 6.50
C GLY A 11 17.98 -8.89 7.91
N GLY A 12 18.90 -9.72 8.39
CA GLY A 12 19.59 -9.54 9.67
C GLY A 12 20.40 -8.24 9.71
N LEU A 13 21.12 -7.91 8.63
CA LEU A 13 21.89 -6.66 8.53
C LEU A 13 20.98 -5.43 8.51
N LEU A 14 19.87 -5.48 7.78
CA LEU A 14 18.86 -4.42 7.79
C LEU A 14 18.27 -4.22 9.19
N ILE A 15 17.94 -5.31 9.88
CA ILE A 15 17.46 -5.25 11.27
C ILE A 15 18.55 -4.72 12.21
N PHE A 16 19.82 -5.04 12.00
CA PHE A 16 20.92 -4.53 12.81
C PHE A 16 21.09 -3.00 12.67
N PHE A 17 21.02 -2.46 11.45
CA PHE A 17 21.15 -1.01 11.22
C PHE A 17 19.89 -0.22 11.57
N PHE A 18 18.71 -0.73 11.23
CA PHE A 18 17.45 0.01 11.38
C PHE A 18 16.66 -0.36 12.65
N GLY A 19 16.97 -1.50 13.27
CA GLY A 19 16.23 -2.07 14.40
C GLY A 19 15.02 -2.91 13.96
N ALA A 20 14.75 -3.99 14.70
CA ALA A 20 13.67 -4.94 14.38
C ALA A 20 12.27 -4.31 14.43
N SER A 21 12.11 -3.20 15.15
CA SER A 21 10.84 -2.48 15.29
C SER A 21 10.53 -1.54 14.12
N ARG A 22 11.54 -1.10 13.36
CA ARG A 22 11.35 -0.13 12.27
C ARG A 22 10.84 -0.76 10.97
N LEU A 23 11.28 -1.97 10.64
CA LEU A 23 10.77 -2.70 9.47
C LEU A 23 9.24 -2.91 9.53
N PRO A 24 8.66 -3.43 10.64
CA PRO A 24 7.21 -3.58 10.77
C PRO A 24 6.45 -2.26 10.76
N ALA A 25 7.00 -1.21 11.38
CA ALA A 25 6.37 0.10 11.39
C ALA A 25 6.27 0.70 9.98
N LEU A 26 7.34 0.60 9.18
CA LEU A 26 7.35 1.04 7.77
C LEU A 26 6.38 0.24 6.91
N MET A 27 6.31 -1.08 7.10
CA MET A 27 5.35 -1.94 6.38
C MET A 27 3.91 -1.54 6.71
N ARG A 28 3.65 -1.23 7.99
CA ARG A 28 2.33 -0.82 8.45
C ARG A 28 1.92 0.53 7.86
N SER A 29 2.78 1.55 7.95
CA SER A 29 2.49 2.87 7.37
C SER A 29 2.33 2.83 5.85
N LEU A 30 3.14 2.02 5.16
CA LEU A 30 3.00 1.81 3.71
C LEU A 30 1.71 1.05 3.37
N GLY A 31 1.31 0.08 4.19
CA GLY A 31 0.05 -0.64 4.05
C GLY A 31 -1.16 0.27 4.20
N GLU A 32 -1.15 1.12 5.23
CA GLU A 32 -2.19 2.15 5.48
C GLU A 32 -2.25 3.15 4.32
N ALA A 33 -1.12 3.68 3.86
CA ALA A 33 -1.07 4.59 2.71
C ALA A 33 -1.62 3.96 1.43
N ARG A 34 -1.28 2.69 1.12
CA ARG A 34 -1.85 1.98 -0.03
C ARG A 34 -3.37 1.76 0.11
N HIS A 35 -3.85 1.49 1.31
CA HIS A 35 -5.27 1.29 1.59
C HIS A 35 -6.07 2.58 1.38
N GLU A 36 -5.58 3.70 1.93
CA GLU A 36 -6.18 5.02 1.72
C GLU A 36 -6.13 5.44 0.25
N PHE A 37 -5.01 5.20 -0.44
CA PHE A 37 -4.90 5.47 -1.87
C PHE A 37 -5.93 4.68 -2.69
N LYS A 38 -6.16 3.40 -2.37
CA LYS A 38 -7.18 2.59 -3.05
C LYS A 38 -8.60 3.14 -2.80
N ARG A 39 -8.92 3.50 -1.55
CA ARG A 39 -10.22 4.09 -1.20
C ARG A 39 -10.45 5.43 -1.88
N GLY A 40 -9.43 6.29 -1.91
CA GLY A 40 -9.47 7.58 -2.59
C GLY A 40 -9.74 7.43 -4.08
N ARG A 41 -9.09 6.47 -4.75
CA ARG A 41 -9.34 6.20 -6.18
C ARG A 41 -10.74 5.65 -6.46
N GLN A 42 -11.24 4.72 -5.65
CA GLN A 42 -12.60 4.19 -5.82
C GLN A 42 -13.66 5.29 -5.67
N GLY A 43 -13.50 6.16 -4.67
CA GLY A 43 -14.39 7.31 -4.49
C GLY A 43 -14.30 8.37 -5.59
N LEU A 44 -13.26 8.35 -6.45
CA LEU A 44 -13.21 9.18 -7.66
C LEU A 44 -13.95 8.51 -8.81
N GLU A 45 -13.72 7.20 -9.02
CA GLU A 45 -14.40 6.41 -10.05
C GLU A 45 -15.93 6.40 -9.86
N ASP A 46 -16.42 6.28 -8.63
CA ASP A 46 -17.86 6.32 -8.33
C ASP A 46 -18.48 7.70 -8.58
N LYS A 47 -17.73 8.79 -8.37
CA LYS A 47 -18.22 10.17 -8.58
C LYS A 47 -18.26 10.55 -10.06
N ASP A 48 -17.33 10.04 -10.85
CA ASP A 48 -17.33 10.24 -12.30
C ASP A 48 -18.48 9.47 -12.98
N ALA A 49 -18.88 8.32 -12.42
CA ALA A 49 -20.03 7.55 -12.89
C ALA A 49 -21.39 8.26 -12.66
N GLU A 50 -21.53 9.00 -11.56
CA GLU A 50 -22.77 9.71 -11.20
C GLU A 50 -22.98 10.99 -12.04
N VAL A 51 -21.89 11.66 -12.46
CA VAL A 51 -21.95 12.87 -13.32
C VAL A 51 -22.31 12.52 -14.77
N LEU A 52 -22.14 11.26 -15.18
CA LEU A 52 -22.39 10.79 -16.55
C LEU A 52 -23.80 10.18 -16.76
N GLU A 53 -24.65 10.09 -15.73
CA GLU A 53 -26.07 9.75 -15.98
C GLU A 53 -26.83 11.00 -16.49
N PRO A 54 -27.20 11.07 -17.79
CA PRO A 54 -28.07 12.13 -18.27
C PRO A 54 -29.44 12.04 -17.56
N PRO A 55 -30.09 13.18 -17.26
CA PRO A 55 -31.36 13.21 -16.56
C PRO A 55 -32.38 12.31 -17.27
N LYS A 56 -32.91 11.32 -16.54
CA LYS A 56 -33.92 10.39 -17.06
C LYS A 56 -35.13 11.20 -17.55
N PRO A 57 -35.53 11.08 -18.83
CA PRO A 57 -36.70 11.75 -19.33
C PRO A 57 -37.94 11.15 -18.68
N SER A 58 -38.68 12.00 -17.95
CA SER A 58 -40.03 11.75 -17.41
C SER A 58 -41.08 11.82 -18.49
#